data_AF-I3CBF9-F1
#
_entry.id   AF-I3CBF9-F1
#
_cell.length_a   1.000
_cell.length_b   1.000
_cell.length_c   1.000
_cell.angle_alpha   90.00
_cell.angle_beta   90.00
_cell.angle_gamma   90.00
#
_symmetry.space_group_name_H-M   'P 1'
#
loop_
_entity.id
_entity.type
_entity.pdbx_description
1 polymer ?
#
loop_
_entity_poly.entity_id
_entity_poly.type
_entity_poly.pdbx_seq_one_letter_code
_entity_poly.pdbx_strand_id
1 'polypeptide(L)'
;MSECKLSFQQMSLFQQGYQSYTPTELKQLEWGLRFTPAICSSITLIGLLTQSPLVLFAVSILGFWAFFFPAGHPMDLLYNHVVRHWFSAAKLPPNPFQRRLACLSAAVMNVIAGVLFLAALPVAAWVVGGILLVLQLIVITTHFCTLSWMYEGLMRALGKWTVPIELVQVEKLCQEGAILVDVRGADEFAQGHLPNALNIPLEQLPNYFAQLADKKVMLYCASGMRSFIASEMFQKQGYHNSYNIGAMARCQPVFAKQPATPAQSHLANQVV
;
A
#
# COMPACT_ATOMS: atom_id res chain seq x y z
N MET A 1 12.13 10.86 -24.50
CA MET A 1 12.16 10.66 -23.03
C MET A 1 11.65 9.24 -22.79
N SER A 2 12.51 8.36 -22.27
CA SER A 2 12.20 6.94 -22.05
C SER A 2 10.98 6.78 -21.15
N GLU A 3 9.96 6.05 -21.58
CA GLU A 3 8.88 5.58 -20.70
C GLU A 3 9.50 4.94 -19.46
N CYS A 4 9.14 5.43 -18.27
CA CYS A 4 9.66 4.89 -17.02
C CYS A 4 8.96 3.56 -16.71
N LYS A 5 9.37 2.50 -17.39
CA LYS A 5 8.84 1.16 -17.19
C LYS A 5 9.36 0.59 -15.86
N LEU A 6 8.44 0.26 -14.94
CA LEU A 6 8.79 -0.43 -13.69
C LEU A 6 9.45 -1.78 -13.98
N SER A 7 10.48 -2.14 -13.21
CA SER A 7 11.04 -3.48 -13.19
C SER A 7 10.02 -4.49 -12.65
N PHE A 8 10.27 -5.79 -12.84
CA PHE A 8 9.40 -6.84 -12.29
C PHE A 8 9.26 -6.75 -10.75
N GLN A 9 10.37 -6.47 -10.05
CA GLN A 9 10.39 -6.32 -8.60
C GLN A 9 9.62 -5.08 -8.16
N GLN A 10 9.82 -3.96 -8.85
CA GLN A 10 9.10 -2.72 -8.57
C GLN A 10 7.59 -2.87 -8.83
N MET A 11 7.20 -3.57 -9.90
CA MET A 11 5.80 -3.89 -10.17
C MET A 11 5.22 -4.77 -9.06
N SER A 12 5.96 -5.78 -8.60
CA SER A 12 5.50 -6.65 -7.53
C SER A 12 5.33 -5.90 -6.20
N LEU A 13 6.23 -4.94 -5.89
CA LEU A 13 6.06 -4.04 -4.74
C LEU A 13 4.86 -3.11 -4.89
N PHE A 14 4.61 -2.60 -6.11
CA PHE A 14 3.42 -1.82 -6.40
C PHE A 14 2.14 -2.62 -6.13
N GLN A 15 2.09 -3.89 -6.54
CA GLN A 15 0.97 -4.82 -6.28
C GLN A 15 0.77 -5.12 -4.79
N GLN A 16 1.86 -5.16 -4.02
CA GLN A 16 1.81 -5.27 -2.56
C GLN A 16 1.30 -4.01 -1.86
N GLY A 17 0.97 -2.94 -2.60
CA GLY A 17 0.34 -1.72 -2.09
C GLY A 17 1.30 -0.55 -1.88
N TYR A 18 2.56 -0.64 -2.33
CA TYR A 18 3.52 0.48 -2.31
C TYR A 18 3.31 1.44 -3.49
N GLN A 19 2.06 1.76 -3.81
CA GLN A 19 1.68 2.53 -5.00
C GLN A 19 2.05 4.01 -4.92
N SER A 20 2.37 4.49 -3.72
CA SER A 20 2.75 5.88 -3.44
C SER A 20 4.20 6.23 -3.78
N TYR A 21 5.04 5.22 -4.09
CA TYR A 21 6.48 5.38 -4.22
C TYR A 21 6.91 5.47 -5.68
N THR A 22 7.89 6.32 -5.95
CA THR A 22 8.58 6.41 -7.24
C THR A 22 9.42 5.15 -7.50
N PRO A 23 9.79 4.85 -8.75
CA PRO A 23 10.67 3.71 -9.07
C PRO A 23 11.99 3.75 -8.29
N THR A 24 12.57 4.94 -8.10
CA THR A 24 13.80 5.13 -7.32
C THR A 24 13.59 4.80 -5.84
N GLU A 25 12.49 5.25 -5.24
CA GLU A 25 12.17 4.93 -3.84
C GLU A 25 11.85 3.45 -3.65
N LEU A 26 11.11 2.83 -4.58
CA LEU A 26 10.84 1.39 -4.55
C LEU A 26 12.14 0.59 -4.55
N LYS A 27 13.11 0.97 -5.40
CA LYS A 27 14.43 0.33 -5.45
C LYS A 27 15.18 0.44 -4.11
N GLN A 28 15.06 1.56 -3.40
CA GLN A 28 15.67 1.73 -2.09
C GLN A 28 15.02 0.84 -1.00
N LEU A 29 13.73 0.53 -1.15
CA LEU A 29 12.98 -0.31 -0.21
C LEU A 29 13.19 -1.81 -0.43
N GLU A 30 13.51 -2.25 -1.65
CA GLU A 30 13.63 -3.67 -2.04
C GLU A 30 14.41 -4.50 -1.02
N TRP A 31 15.61 -4.05 -0.64
CA TRP A 31 16.47 -4.81 0.27
C TRP A 31 15.85 -4.93 1.67
N GLY A 32 15.38 -3.83 2.24
CA GLY A 32 14.79 -3.82 3.58
C GLY A 32 13.51 -4.65 3.66
N LEU A 33 12.69 -4.63 2.61
CA LEU A 33 11.43 -5.36 2.58
C LEU A 33 11.59 -6.89 2.57
N ARG A 34 12.81 -7.40 2.33
CA ARG A 34 13.15 -8.83 2.43
C ARG A 34 13.51 -9.28 3.83
N PHE A 35 13.89 -8.36 4.72
CA PHE A 35 14.38 -8.68 6.06
C PHE A 35 13.35 -9.45 6.89
N THR A 36 12.18 -8.85 7.09
CA THR A 36 11.09 -9.43 7.89
C THR A 36 10.65 -10.82 7.40
N PRO A 37 10.29 -11.02 6.11
CA PRO A 37 9.91 -12.35 5.64
C PRO A 37 11.07 -13.36 5.73
N ALA A 38 12.33 -12.95 5.56
CA ALA A 38 13.47 -13.85 5.74
C ALA A 38 13.58 -14.35 7.19
N ILE A 39 13.51 -13.45 8.17
CA ILE A 39 13.58 -13.83 9.59
C ILE A 39 12.39 -14.72 9.98
N CYS A 40 11.16 -14.34 9.60
CA CYS A 40 9.97 -15.14 9.90
C CYS A 40 10.02 -16.53 9.20
N SER A 41 10.56 -16.60 7.97
CA SER A 41 10.78 -17.87 7.27
C SER A 41 11.79 -18.75 7.99
N SER A 42 12.89 -18.18 8.48
CA SER A 42 13.89 -18.94 9.24
C SER A 42 13.30 -19.51 10.52
N ILE A 43 12.50 -18.74 11.26
CA ILE A 43 11.82 -19.22 12.46
C ILE A 43 10.80 -20.33 12.10
N THR A 44 10.04 -20.14 11.02
CA THR A 44 9.10 -21.14 10.51
C THR A 44 9.83 -22.44 10.16
N LEU A 45 10.95 -22.36 9.44
CA LEU A 45 11.77 -23.51 9.07
C LEU A 45 12.29 -24.24 10.32
N ILE A 46 12.77 -23.51 11.33
CA ILE A 46 13.17 -24.10 12.61
C ILE A 46 11.99 -24.81 13.28
N GLY A 47 10.81 -24.19 13.31
CA GLY A 47 9.60 -24.79 13.88
C GLY A 47 9.19 -26.09 13.17
N LEU A 48 9.33 -26.14 11.85
CA LEU A 48 9.07 -27.36 11.08
C LEU A 48 10.14 -28.44 11.34
N LEU A 49 11.43 -28.11 11.21
CA LEU A 49 12.56 -29.04 11.44
C LEU A 49 12.56 -29.64 12.85
N THR A 50 12.18 -28.85 13.84
CA THR A 50 12.06 -29.30 15.24
C THR A 50 10.69 -29.88 15.58
N GLN A 51 9.75 -29.90 14.63
CA GLN A 51 8.35 -30.31 14.82
C GLN A 51 7.72 -29.65 16.06
N SER A 52 7.99 -28.36 16.25
CA SER A 52 7.60 -27.62 17.45
C SER A 52 6.38 -26.72 17.18
N PRO A 53 5.18 -27.09 17.67
CA PRO A 53 4.00 -26.23 17.57
C PRO A 53 4.20 -24.87 18.22
N LEU A 54 4.94 -24.81 19.34
CA LEU A 54 5.19 -23.57 20.07
C LEU A 54 5.97 -22.55 19.23
N VAL A 55 6.97 -23.00 18.46
CA VAL A 55 7.74 -22.11 17.57
C VAL A 55 6.85 -21.58 16.44
N LEU A 56 6.00 -22.44 15.86
CA LEU A 56 5.06 -22.06 14.80
C LEU A 56 3.98 -21.08 15.29
N PHE A 57 3.47 -21.30 16.50
CA PHE A 57 2.53 -20.36 17.13
C PHE A 57 3.22 -19.04 17.46
N ALA A 58 4.44 -19.06 17.96
CA ALA A 58 5.19 -17.84 18.25
C ALA A 58 5.41 -16.97 17.00
N VAL A 59 5.82 -17.55 15.87
CA VAL A 59 5.97 -16.80 14.62
C VAL A 59 4.61 -16.34 14.06
N SER A 60 3.54 -17.12 14.27
CA SER A 60 2.19 -16.72 13.82
C SER A 60 1.69 -15.45 14.51
N ILE A 61 2.04 -15.22 15.77
CA ILE A 61 1.69 -13.99 16.50
C ILE A 61 2.25 -12.76 15.79
N LEU A 62 3.47 -12.84 15.24
CA LEU A 62 4.06 -11.74 14.48
C LEU A 62 3.23 -11.39 13.23
N GLY A 63 2.75 -12.41 12.51
CA GLY A 63 1.94 -12.20 11.31
C GLY A 63 0.54 -11.67 11.63
N PHE A 64 -0.11 -12.13 12.71
CA PHE A 64 -1.37 -11.54 13.20
C PHE A 64 -1.17 -10.09 13.65
N TRP A 65 -0.11 -9.82 14.40
CA TRP A 65 0.23 -8.48 14.87
C TRP A 65 0.43 -7.50 13.71
N ALA A 66 1.12 -7.94 12.65
CA ALA A 66 1.34 -7.15 11.44
C ALA A 66 0.04 -6.65 10.80
N PHE A 67 -1.04 -7.44 10.90
CA PHE A 67 -2.33 -7.09 10.32
C PHE A 67 -2.98 -5.89 11.02
N PHE A 68 -2.97 -5.88 12.35
CA PHE A 68 -3.60 -4.82 13.15
C PHE A 68 -2.71 -3.58 13.32
N PHE A 69 -1.39 -3.75 13.31
CA PHE A 69 -0.43 -2.68 13.57
C PHE A 69 0.47 -2.41 12.35
N PRO A 70 0.01 -1.64 11.35
CA PRO A 70 0.76 -1.43 10.10
C PRO A 70 2.17 -0.86 10.27
N ALA A 71 2.41 -0.01 11.28
CA ALA A 71 3.74 0.53 11.58
C ALA A 71 4.47 -0.21 12.72
N GLY A 72 3.85 -1.23 13.30
CA GLY A 72 4.26 -1.84 14.56
C GLY A 72 4.83 -3.25 14.46
N HIS A 73 5.11 -3.77 13.26
CA HIS A 73 5.64 -5.12 13.11
C HIS A 73 7.00 -5.23 13.84
N PRO A 74 7.19 -6.17 14.79
CA PRO A 74 8.42 -6.24 15.60
C PRO A 74 9.70 -6.36 14.77
N MET A 75 9.71 -7.19 13.72
CA MET A 75 10.86 -7.30 12.80
C MET A 75 11.11 -6.04 11.96
N ASP A 76 10.07 -5.32 11.53
CA ASP A 76 10.26 -4.02 10.83
C ASP A 76 10.81 -2.97 11.81
N LEU A 77 10.39 -3.00 13.08
CA LEU A 77 10.93 -2.13 14.14
C LEU A 77 12.40 -2.47 14.40
N LEU A 78 12.76 -3.75 14.53
CA LEU A 78 14.14 -4.20 14.67
C LEU A 78 14.99 -3.73 13.48
N TYR A 79 14.48 -3.88 12.25
CA TYR A 79 15.14 -3.38 11.07
C TYR A 79 15.38 -1.86 11.14
N ASN A 80 14.32 -1.11 11.45
CA ASN A 80 14.33 0.35 11.42
C ASN A 80 15.24 0.98 12.50
N HIS A 81 15.35 0.34 13.66
CA HIS A 81 16.14 0.85 14.79
C HIS A 81 17.57 0.31 14.80
N VAL A 82 17.80 -0.91 14.30
CA VAL A 82 19.11 -1.57 14.40
C VAL A 82 19.69 -1.83 13.01
N VAL A 83 19.09 -2.75 12.26
CA VAL A 83 19.72 -3.34 11.06
C VAL A 83 20.04 -2.30 9.99
N ARG A 84 19.13 -1.37 9.73
CA ARG A 84 19.33 -0.39 8.66
C ARG A 84 20.54 0.53 8.87
N HIS A 85 20.95 0.76 10.13
CA HIS A 85 22.06 1.65 10.46
C HIS A 85 23.42 1.01 10.17
N TRP A 86 23.50 -0.32 10.13
CA TRP A 86 24.73 -1.02 9.75
C TRP A 86 25.02 -0.98 8.25
N PHE A 87 23.98 -0.77 7.43
CA PHE A 87 24.08 -0.81 5.96
C PHE A 87 23.68 0.51 5.30
N SER A 88 23.49 1.58 6.07
CA SER A 88 22.99 2.89 5.58
C SER A 88 21.75 2.75 4.69
N ALA A 89 20.83 1.86 5.08
CA ALA A 89 19.67 1.49 4.27
C ALA A 89 18.45 2.37 4.54
N ALA A 90 17.53 2.42 3.56
CA ALA A 90 16.29 3.16 3.67
C ALA A 90 15.42 2.67 4.84
N LYS A 91 14.71 3.61 5.48
CA LYS A 91 13.73 3.30 6.53
C LYS A 91 12.50 2.65 5.89
N LEU A 92 12.03 1.56 6.49
CA LEU A 92 10.79 0.91 6.05
C LEU A 92 9.57 1.75 6.46
N PRO A 93 8.63 1.98 5.52
CA PRO A 93 7.36 2.62 5.82
C PRO A 93 6.37 1.63 6.47
N PRO A 94 5.21 2.13 6.96
CA PRO A 94 4.12 1.27 7.41
C PRO A 94 3.65 0.28 6.33
N ASN A 95 3.25 -0.92 6.75
CA ASN A 95 2.81 -1.98 5.87
C ASN A 95 1.46 -1.67 5.22
N PRO A 96 1.39 -1.64 3.87
CA PRO A 96 0.13 -1.48 3.16
C PRO A 96 -0.78 -2.69 3.38
N PHE A 97 -2.07 -2.52 3.08
CA PHE A 97 -3.09 -3.53 3.33
C PHE A 97 -2.80 -4.89 2.68
N GLN A 98 -2.36 -4.90 1.41
CA GLN A 98 -2.07 -6.12 0.67
C GLN A 98 -0.90 -6.91 1.31
N ARG A 99 0.17 -6.22 1.71
CA ARG A 99 1.27 -6.85 2.48
C ARG A 99 0.80 -7.39 3.83
N ARG A 100 -0.09 -6.67 4.52
CA ARG A 100 -0.67 -7.13 5.79
C ARG A 100 -1.52 -8.38 5.64
N LEU A 101 -2.30 -8.50 4.55
CA LEU A 101 -3.04 -9.72 4.22
C LEU A 101 -2.08 -10.90 4.00
N ALA A 102 -0.92 -10.67 3.37
CA ALA A 102 0.09 -11.71 3.18
C ALA A 102 0.66 -12.20 4.52
N CYS A 103 0.97 -11.28 5.44
CA CYS A 103 1.41 -11.62 6.80
C CYS A 103 0.34 -12.42 7.58
N LEU A 104 -0.93 -12.01 7.47
CA LEU A 104 -2.06 -12.71 8.10
C LEU A 104 -2.21 -14.14 7.56
N SER A 105 -2.14 -14.31 6.24
CA SER A 105 -2.19 -15.63 5.60
C SER A 105 -1.04 -16.54 6.07
N ALA A 106 0.19 -16.01 6.11
CA ALA A 106 1.34 -16.74 6.63
C ALA A 106 1.18 -17.13 8.11
N ALA A 107 0.56 -16.27 8.94
CA ALA A 107 0.24 -16.60 10.33
C ALA A 107 -0.75 -17.77 10.42
N VAL A 108 -1.84 -17.73 9.64
CA VAL A 108 -2.84 -18.80 9.59
C VAL A 108 -2.21 -20.12 9.17
N MET A 109 -1.38 -20.13 8.13
CA MET A 109 -0.68 -21.33 7.69
C MET A 109 0.26 -21.90 8.77
N ASN A 110 0.96 -21.05 9.52
CA ASN A 110 1.78 -21.47 10.66
C ASN A 110 0.94 -22.08 11.78
N VAL A 111 -0.21 -21.49 12.12
CA VAL A 111 -1.14 -22.06 13.11
C VAL A 111 -1.64 -23.43 12.65
N ILE A 112 -2.04 -23.57 11.39
CA ILE A 112 -2.49 -24.85 10.83
C ILE A 112 -1.37 -25.89 10.94
N ALA A 113 -0.14 -25.56 10.55
CA ALA A 113 0.99 -26.48 10.68
C ALA A 113 1.25 -26.88 12.15
N GLY A 114 1.18 -25.93 13.09
CA GLY A 114 1.32 -26.22 14.52
C GLY A 114 0.22 -27.12 15.07
N VAL A 115 -1.04 -26.88 14.69
CA VAL A 115 -2.19 -27.73 15.06
C VAL A 115 -2.05 -29.14 14.47
N LEU A 116 -1.56 -29.27 13.24
CA LEU A 116 -1.33 -30.57 12.61
C LEU A 116 -0.26 -31.38 13.34
N PHE A 117 0.80 -30.75 13.84
CA PHE A 117 1.76 -31.44 14.72
C PHE A 117 1.12 -31.88 16.05
N LEU A 118 0.28 -31.04 16.68
CA LEU A 118 -0.46 -31.42 17.89
C LEU A 118 -1.43 -32.59 17.64
N ALA A 119 -2.00 -32.68 16.44
CA ALA A 119 -2.89 -33.75 16.02
C ALA A 119 -2.15 -35.02 15.56
N ALA A 120 -0.82 -35.11 15.74
CA ALA A 120 0.02 -36.20 15.26
C ALA A 120 -0.10 -36.46 13.74
N LEU A 121 -0.27 -35.39 12.95
CA LEU A 121 -0.31 -35.42 11.48
C LEU A 121 0.93 -34.71 10.88
N PRO A 122 2.15 -35.22 11.12
CA PRO A 122 3.38 -34.51 10.76
C PRO A 122 3.53 -34.33 9.24
N VAL A 123 3.12 -35.31 8.44
CA VAL A 123 3.20 -35.21 6.97
C VAL A 123 2.36 -34.03 6.46
N ALA A 124 1.14 -33.86 6.98
CA ALA A 124 0.28 -32.74 6.61
C ALA A 124 0.88 -31.40 7.07
N ALA A 125 1.47 -31.35 8.28
CA ALA A 125 2.16 -30.17 8.78
C ALA A 125 3.33 -29.77 7.87
N TRP A 126 4.14 -30.75 7.44
CA TRP A 126 5.23 -30.56 6.49
C TRP A 126 4.76 -30.05 5.13
N VAL A 127 3.63 -30.55 4.62
CA VAL A 127 3.05 -30.07 3.37
C VAL A 127 2.63 -28.61 3.49
N VAL A 128 1.86 -28.25 4.52
CA VAL A 128 1.40 -26.88 4.74
C VAL A 128 2.57 -25.92 4.94
N GLY A 129 3.50 -26.27 5.84
CA GLY A 129 4.69 -25.49 6.12
C GLY A 129 5.65 -25.37 4.93
N GLY A 130 5.81 -26.44 4.15
CA GLY A 130 6.61 -26.47 2.94
C GLY A 130 6.06 -25.54 1.86
N ILE A 131 4.75 -25.56 1.62
CA ILE A 131 4.09 -24.61 0.71
C ILE A 131 4.33 -23.17 1.17
N LEU A 132 4.15 -22.91 2.47
CA LEU A 132 4.40 -21.59 3.04
C LEU A 132 5.85 -21.12 2.81
N LEU A 133 6.84 -21.98 3.04
CA LEU A 133 8.25 -21.64 2.82
C LEU A 133 8.58 -21.39 1.34
N VAL A 134 8.00 -22.15 0.42
CA VAL A 134 8.16 -21.91 -1.03
C VAL A 134 7.58 -20.55 -1.41
N LEU A 135 6.37 -20.23 -0.95
CA LEU A 135 5.75 -18.93 -1.21
C LEU A 135 6.59 -17.78 -0.62
N GLN A 136 7.13 -17.94 0.59
CA GLN A 136 8.01 -16.93 1.19
C GLN A 136 9.33 -16.79 0.45
N LEU A 137 9.93 -17.87 -0.04
CA LEU A 137 11.15 -17.82 -0.84
C LEU A 137 10.94 -17.00 -2.13
N ILE A 138 9.80 -17.18 -2.79
CA ILE A 138 9.42 -16.37 -3.97
C ILE A 138 9.34 -14.88 -3.59
N VAL A 139 8.67 -14.54 -2.48
CA VAL A 139 8.59 -13.16 -1.99
C VAL A 139 9.97 -12.58 -1.66
N ILE A 140 10.82 -13.32 -0.97
CA ILE A 140 12.16 -12.88 -0.55
C ILE A 140 13.07 -12.64 -1.77
N THR A 141 12.95 -13.46 -2.81
CA THR A 141 13.83 -13.38 -3.98
C THR A 141 13.32 -12.39 -5.03
N THR A 142 12.02 -12.31 -5.24
CA THR A 142 11.41 -11.60 -6.38
C THR A 142 10.45 -10.46 -6.01
N HIS A 143 10.07 -10.34 -4.73
CA HIS A 143 8.93 -9.55 -4.28
C HIS A 143 7.57 -9.97 -4.85
N PHE A 144 7.49 -11.03 -5.65
CA PHE A 144 6.20 -11.53 -6.11
C PHE A 144 5.44 -12.18 -4.94
N CYS A 145 4.27 -11.65 -4.61
CA CYS A 145 3.40 -12.20 -3.58
C CYS A 145 2.10 -12.69 -4.22
N THR A 146 1.93 -14.01 -4.28
CA THR A 146 0.76 -14.66 -4.89
C THR A 146 -0.56 -14.12 -4.33
N LEU A 147 -0.64 -13.87 -3.02
CA LEU A 147 -1.85 -13.33 -2.40
C LEU A 147 -2.15 -11.88 -2.83
N SER A 148 -1.12 -11.04 -2.96
CA SER A 148 -1.30 -9.65 -3.44
C SER A 148 -1.74 -9.64 -4.91
N TRP A 149 -1.17 -10.53 -5.73
CA TRP A 149 -1.57 -10.73 -7.11
C TRP A 149 -3.02 -11.24 -7.24
N MET A 150 -3.41 -12.23 -6.43
CA MET A 150 -4.79 -12.73 -6.37
C MET A 150 -5.76 -11.64 -5.92
N TYR A 151 -5.38 -10.83 -4.93
CA TYR A 151 -6.18 -9.69 -4.48
C TYR A 151 -6.37 -8.67 -5.60
N GLU A 152 -5.30 -8.27 -6.29
CA GLU A 152 -5.42 -7.38 -7.46
C GLU A 152 -6.32 -7.98 -8.54
N GLY A 153 -6.12 -9.25 -8.90
CA GLY A 153 -6.94 -9.94 -9.91
C GLY A 153 -8.41 -9.98 -9.54
N LEU A 154 -8.73 -10.27 -8.28
CA LEU A 154 -10.09 -10.22 -7.75
C LEU A 154 -10.68 -8.81 -7.82
N MET A 155 -9.92 -7.79 -7.41
CA MET A 155 -10.39 -6.41 -7.43
C MET A 155 -10.63 -5.92 -8.87
N ARG A 156 -9.78 -6.32 -9.82
CA ARG A 156 -9.99 -6.08 -11.26
C ARG A 156 -11.24 -6.76 -11.78
N ALA A 157 -11.45 -8.03 -11.44
CA ALA A 157 -12.63 -8.78 -11.83
C ALA A 157 -13.94 -8.18 -11.26
N LEU A 158 -13.87 -7.60 -10.06
CA LEU A 158 -14.99 -6.90 -9.44
C LEU A 158 -15.20 -5.47 -9.98
N GLY A 159 -14.39 -5.01 -10.95
CA GLY A 159 -14.46 -3.66 -11.51
C GLY A 159 -13.99 -2.56 -10.55
N LYS A 160 -13.33 -2.93 -9.45
CA LYS A 160 -12.90 -2.03 -8.36
C LYS A 160 -11.38 -1.81 -8.41
N TRP A 161 -10.79 -1.54 -9.57
CA TRP A 161 -9.35 -1.32 -9.69
C TRP A 161 -9.02 -0.10 -10.55
N THR A 162 -8.90 1.06 -9.93
CA THR A 162 -8.49 2.34 -10.53
C THR A 162 -7.05 2.68 -10.17
N VAL A 163 -6.13 2.45 -11.11
CA VAL A 163 -4.72 2.83 -10.97
C VAL A 163 -4.61 4.37 -11.01
N PRO A 164 -3.72 4.99 -10.21
CA PRO A 164 -3.46 6.41 -10.34
C PRO A 164 -3.06 6.82 -11.76
N ILE A 165 -3.61 7.92 -12.29
CA ILE A 165 -3.25 8.42 -13.62
C ILE A 165 -1.79 8.88 -13.67
N GLU A 166 -1.17 8.80 -14.85
CA GLU A 166 0.22 9.21 -15.10
C GLU A 166 0.48 10.69 -14.77
N LEU A 167 1.68 11.02 -14.29
CA LEU A 167 2.00 12.41 -13.88
C LEU A 167 1.89 13.42 -15.02
N VAL A 168 2.18 13.01 -16.25
CA VAL A 168 1.99 13.84 -17.46
C VAL A 168 0.50 14.21 -17.64
N GLN A 169 -0.40 13.28 -17.31
CA GLN A 169 -1.84 13.53 -17.37
C GLN A 169 -2.29 14.44 -16.21
N VAL A 170 -1.67 14.34 -15.04
CA VAL A 170 -1.89 15.27 -13.92
C VAL A 170 -1.52 16.69 -14.34
N GLU A 171 -0.36 16.91 -14.96
CA GLU A 171 0.07 18.22 -15.47
C GLU A 171 -0.92 18.81 -16.47
N LYS A 172 -1.41 17.98 -17.41
CA LYS A 172 -2.45 18.38 -18.37
C LYS A 172 -3.75 18.79 -17.68
N LEU A 173 -4.22 18.01 -16.72
CA LEU A 173 -5.44 18.32 -15.96
C LEU A 173 -5.29 19.62 -15.14
N CYS A 174 -4.12 19.89 -14.58
CA CYS A 174 -3.84 21.17 -13.94
C CYS A 174 -3.98 22.33 -14.93
N GLN A 175 -3.46 22.21 -16.15
CA GLN A 175 -3.58 23.23 -17.19
C GLN A 175 -5.03 23.43 -17.65
N GLU A 176 -5.83 22.37 -17.62
CA GLU A 176 -7.27 22.39 -17.92
C GLU A 176 -8.13 22.90 -16.76
N GLY A 177 -7.52 23.33 -15.64
CA GLY A 177 -8.23 23.91 -14.49
C GLY A 177 -8.95 22.87 -13.61
N ALA A 178 -8.49 21.62 -13.61
CA ALA A 178 -9.05 20.59 -12.73
C ALA A 178 -8.91 20.97 -11.25
N ILE A 179 -9.93 20.63 -10.46
CA ILE A 179 -9.95 20.85 -9.01
C ILE A 179 -9.11 19.78 -8.34
N LEU A 180 -8.15 20.20 -7.52
CA LEU A 180 -7.36 19.30 -6.71
C LEU A 180 -8.03 19.11 -5.35
N VAL A 181 -8.37 17.88 -4.99
CA VAL A 181 -9.04 17.54 -3.73
C VAL A 181 -8.16 16.61 -2.90
N ASP A 182 -7.86 17.04 -1.68
CA ASP A 182 -7.21 16.24 -0.64
C ASP A 182 -8.28 15.55 0.21
N VAL A 183 -8.34 14.22 0.13
CA VAL A 183 -9.31 13.42 0.89
C VAL A 183 -8.80 12.93 2.25
N ARG A 184 -7.72 13.52 2.76
CA ARG A 184 -7.23 13.30 4.13
C ARG A 184 -8.06 14.05 5.18
N GLY A 185 -7.85 13.72 6.45
CA GLY A 185 -8.46 14.47 7.55
C GLY A 185 -7.90 15.89 7.65
N ALA A 186 -8.67 16.79 8.27
CA ALA A 186 -8.31 18.21 8.42
C ALA A 186 -6.95 18.40 9.12
N ASP A 187 -6.64 17.59 10.13
CA ASP A 187 -5.37 17.66 10.86
C ASP A 187 -4.16 17.32 9.96
N GLU A 188 -4.30 16.30 9.10
CA GLU A 188 -3.25 15.92 8.15
C GLU A 188 -3.06 16.99 7.07
N PHE A 189 -4.15 17.65 6.65
CA PHE A 189 -4.10 18.76 5.71
C PHE A 189 -3.41 19.98 6.32
N ALA A 190 -3.73 20.32 7.57
CA ALA A 190 -3.13 21.44 8.30
C ALA A 190 -1.62 21.26 8.52
N GLN A 191 -1.15 20.00 8.66
CA GLN A 191 0.28 19.68 8.79
C GLN A 191 1.08 19.83 7.48
N GLY A 192 0.39 19.97 6.34
CA GLY A 192 0.99 20.17 5.03
C GLY A 192 0.20 19.46 3.93
N HIS A 193 0.06 20.13 2.78
CA HIS A 193 -0.73 19.67 1.64
C HIS A 193 -0.17 20.21 0.33
N LEU A 194 -0.64 19.65 -0.80
CA LEU A 194 -0.30 20.17 -2.12
C LEU A 194 -0.91 21.56 -2.31
N PRO A 195 -0.20 22.51 -2.93
CA PRO A 195 -0.71 23.87 -3.13
C PRO A 195 -2.02 23.86 -3.91
N ASN A 196 -2.92 24.76 -3.49
CA ASN A 196 -4.27 24.93 -4.05
C ASN A 196 -5.20 23.71 -3.86
N ALA A 197 -4.81 22.70 -3.09
CA ALA A 197 -5.71 21.59 -2.77
C ALA A 197 -6.89 22.06 -1.89
N LEU A 198 -8.08 21.56 -2.20
CA LEU A 198 -9.28 21.67 -1.38
C LEU A 198 -9.36 20.46 -0.44
N ASN A 199 -9.42 20.67 0.88
CA ASN A 199 -9.60 19.56 1.80
C ASN A 199 -11.06 19.15 1.88
N ILE A 200 -11.36 17.93 1.44
CA ILE A 200 -12.66 17.30 1.63
C ILE A 200 -12.38 15.89 2.16
N PRO A 201 -12.38 15.68 3.49
CA PRO A 201 -12.16 14.38 4.09
C PRO A 201 -13.05 13.31 3.45
N LEU A 202 -12.51 12.12 3.23
CA LEU A 202 -13.19 11.03 2.53
C LEU A 202 -14.61 10.78 3.05
N GLU A 203 -14.80 10.89 4.36
CA GLU A 203 -16.08 10.67 5.04
C GLU A 203 -17.11 11.76 4.72
N GLN A 204 -16.66 12.97 4.41
CA GLN A 204 -17.50 14.11 4.07
C GLN A 204 -17.74 14.26 2.56
N LEU A 205 -16.93 13.59 1.75
CA LEU A 205 -16.97 13.65 0.28
C LEU A 205 -18.38 13.45 -0.33
N PRO A 206 -19.26 12.57 0.19
CA PRO A 206 -20.63 12.44 -0.33
C PRO A 206 -21.44 13.73 -0.35
N ASN A 207 -21.19 14.64 0.60
CA ASN A 207 -21.93 15.90 0.71
C ASN A 207 -21.56 16.89 -0.42
N TYR A 208 -20.42 16.68 -1.08
CA TYR A 208 -19.89 17.59 -2.10
C TYR A 208 -20.07 17.07 -3.53
N PHE A 209 -20.65 15.88 -3.70
CA PHE A 209 -20.83 15.25 -5.00
C PHE A 209 -21.58 16.10 -6.01
N ALA A 210 -22.72 16.69 -5.63
CA ALA A 210 -23.49 17.55 -6.52
C ALA A 210 -22.67 18.77 -7.00
N GLN A 211 -21.79 19.32 -6.14
CA GLN A 211 -20.98 20.49 -6.45
C GLN A 211 -19.76 20.17 -7.34
N LEU A 212 -19.38 18.90 -7.38
CA LEU A 212 -18.22 18.38 -8.09
C LEU A 212 -18.58 17.59 -9.37
N ALA A 213 -19.87 17.26 -9.56
CA ALA A 213 -20.38 16.42 -10.64
C ALA A 213 -19.89 16.80 -12.05
N ASP A 214 -19.98 18.09 -12.40
CA ASP A 214 -19.65 18.59 -13.74
C ASP A 214 -18.19 19.04 -13.90
N LYS A 215 -17.37 18.85 -12.86
CA LYS A 215 -16.01 19.38 -12.81
C LYS A 215 -15.00 18.25 -12.98
N LYS A 216 -13.84 18.58 -13.54
CA LYS A 216 -12.68 17.67 -13.52
C LYS A 216 -12.09 17.70 -12.12
N VAL A 217 -12.05 16.56 -11.44
CA VAL A 217 -11.60 16.45 -10.05
C VAL A 217 -10.42 15.50 -9.96
N MET A 218 -9.28 15.99 -9.48
CA MET A 218 -8.11 15.18 -9.15
C MET A 218 -8.11 14.88 -7.66
N LEU A 219 -8.12 13.59 -7.30
CA LEU A 219 -8.22 13.11 -5.93
C LEU A 219 -6.87 12.57 -5.48
N TYR A 220 -6.37 13.05 -4.34
CA TYR A 220 -5.17 12.50 -3.69
C TYR A 220 -5.35 12.34 -2.19
N CYS A 221 -4.48 11.54 -1.58
CA CYS A 221 -4.40 11.41 -0.13
C CYS A 221 -2.96 11.09 0.32
N ALA A 222 -2.77 10.59 1.55
CA ALA A 222 -1.43 10.27 2.05
C ALA A 222 -0.76 9.13 1.26
N SER A 223 -1.45 7.99 1.11
CA SER A 223 -0.88 6.74 0.56
C SER A 223 -1.51 6.28 -0.76
N GLY A 224 -2.54 6.97 -1.25
CA GLY A 224 -3.32 6.60 -2.45
C GLY A 224 -4.57 5.75 -2.17
N MET A 225 -4.70 5.14 -0.99
CA MET A 225 -5.86 4.29 -0.67
C MET A 225 -7.18 5.07 -0.56
N ARG A 226 -7.16 6.21 0.13
CA ARG A 226 -8.38 7.03 0.31
C ARG A 226 -8.82 7.69 -0.99
N SER A 227 -7.88 8.13 -1.83
CA SER A 227 -8.19 8.71 -3.15
C SER A 227 -8.71 7.68 -4.14
N PHE A 228 -8.24 6.42 -4.02
CA PHE A 228 -8.84 5.29 -4.70
C PHE A 228 -10.30 5.09 -4.28
N ILE A 229 -10.59 5.03 -2.96
CA ILE A 229 -11.96 4.90 -2.45
C ILE A 229 -12.82 6.09 -2.91
N ALA A 230 -12.28 7.31 -2.85
CA ALA A 230 -12.96 8.51 -3.33
C ALA A 230 -13.35 8.38 -4.81
N SER A 231 -12.42 7.96 -5.67
CA SER A 231 -12.69 7.79 -7.11
C SER A 231 -13.77 6.74 -7.37
N GLU A 232 -13.76 5.64 -6.61
CA GLU A 232 -14.83 4.62 -6.66
C GLU A 232 -16.19 5.21 -6.24
N MET A 233 -16.23 6.09 -5.23
CA MET A 233 -17.47 6.73 -4.80
C MET A 233 -18.01 7.66 -5.89
N PHE A 234 -17.16 8.44 -6.58
CA PHE A 234 -17.56 9.25 -7.73
C PHE A 234 -18.13 8.39 -8.86
N GLN A 235 -17.45 7.30 -9.22
CA GLN A 235 -17.90 6.40 -10.29
C GLN A 235 -19.26 5.78 -10.00
N LYS A 236 -19.53 5.38 -8.75
CA LYS A 236 -20.83 4.83 -8.33
C LYS A 236 -21.98 5.83 -8.45
N GLN A 237 -21.69 7.12 -8.37
CA GLN A 237 -22.68 8.19 -8.56
C GLN A 237 -22.83 8.59 -10.03
N GLY A 238 -22.10 7.95 -10.96
CA GLY A 238 -22.13 8.29 -12.38
C GLY A 238 -21.24 9.47 -12.77
N TYR A 239 -20.35 9.91 -11.87
CA TYR A 239 -19.42 11.01 -12.16
C TYR A 239 -18.10 10.49 -12.74
N HIS A 240 -17.94 10.65 -14.06
CA HIS A 240 -16.80 10.13 -14.81
C HIS A 240 -15.60 11.08 -14.88
N ASN A 241 -15.76 12.33 -14.43
CA ASN A 241 -14.71 13.35 -14.47
C ASN A 241 -13.82 13.36 -13.21
N SER A 242 -13.77 12.25 -12.48
CA SER A 242 -12.89 12.07 -11.32
C SER A 242 -11.63 11.27 -11.70
N TYR A 243 -10.47 11.73 -11.24
CA TYR A 243 -9.18 11.17 -11.55
C TYR A 243 -8.41 10.90 -10.26
N ASN A 244 -8.17 9.62 -9.96
CA ASN A 244 -7.27 9.25 -8.86
C ASN A 244 -5.83 9.61 -9.27
N ILE A 245 -5.17 10.51 -8.53
CA ILE A 245 -3.75 10.84 -8.77
C ILE A 245 -2.82 10.17 -7.74
N GLY A 246 -3.38 9.47 -6.76
CA GLY A 246 -2.67 8.61 -5.82
C GLY A 246 -2.20 9.34 -4.57
N ALA A 247 -0.96 9.07 -4.16
CA ALA A 247 -0.38 9.61 -2.94
C ALA A 247 0.18 11.03 -3.11
N MET A 248 0.18 11.81 -2.03
CA MET A 248 0.73 13.16 -1.98
C MET A 248 2.20 13.20 -2.41
N ALA A 249 3.04 12.31 -1.87
CA ALA A 249 4.47 12.26 -2.16
C ALA A 249 4.76 12.08 -3.66
N ARG A 250 3.95 11.25 -4.34
CA ARG A 250 4.05 11.03 -5.80
C ARG A 250 3.82 12.31 -6.60
N CYS A 251 2.88 13.15 -6.15
CA CYS A 251 2.44 14.33 -6.88
C CYS A 251 3.24 15.59 -6.53
N GLN A 252 3.92 15.58 -5.38
CA GLN A 252 4.67 16.72 -4.86
C GLN A 252 5.66 17.35 -5.86
N PRO A 253 6.40 16.61 -6.71
CA PRO A 253 7.27 17.21 -7.72
C PRO A 253 6.55 18.01 -8.80
N VAL A 254 5.29 17.66 -9.10
CA VAL A 254 4.45 18.37 -10.09
C VAL A 254 3.96 19.68 -9.49
N PHE A 255 3.40 19.61 -8.29
CA PHE A 255 2.78 20.77 -7.64
C PHE A 255 3.78 21.73 -6.99
N ALA A 256 4.99 21.27 -6.65
CA ALA A 256 6.06 22.16 -6.17
C ALA A 256 6.52 23.18 -7.23
N LYS A 257 6.26 22.92 -8.52
CA LYS A 257 6.60 23.80 -9.64
C LYS A 257 5.47 24.73 -10.06
N GLN A 258 4.27 24.54 -9.53
CA GLN A 258 3.11 25.33 -9.90
C GLN A 258 2.98 26.56 -8.98
N PRO A 259 2.87 27.78 -9.53
CA PRO A 259 2.55 28.95 -8.72
C PRO A 259 1.16 28.79 -8.09
N ALA A 260 0.94 29.37 -6.91
CA ALA A 260 -0.38 29.45 -6.31
C ALA A 260 -1.32 30.19 -7.28
N THR A 261 -2.35 29.53 -7.80
CA THR A 261 -3.26 30.12 -8.80
C THR A 261 -4.52 30.66 -8.13
N PRO A 262 -4.97 31.90 -8.44
CA PRO A 262 -6.15 32.51 -7.82
C PRO A 262 -7.49 31.82 -8.12
N ALA A 263 -7.55 30.98 -9.16
CA ALA A 263 -8.79 30.43 -9.72
C ALA A 263 -9.56 29.46 -8.81
N GLN A 264 -8.94 28.94 -7.74
CA GLN A 264 -9.59 28.00 -6.81
C GLN A 264 -10.15 28.66 -5.54
N SER A 265 -9.95 29.98 -5.36
CA SER A 265 -10.46 30.74 -4.20
C SER A 265 -11.99 30.87 -4.17
N HIS A 266 -12.65 30.95 -5.33
CA HIS A 266 -14.11 31.06 -5.40
C HIS A 266 -14.86 29.77 -5.02
N LEU A 267 -14.22 28.61 -5.19
CA LEU A 267 -14.77 27.31 -4.76
C LEU A 267 -14.44 27.02 -3.29
N ALA A 268 -13.27 27.43 -2.81
CA ALA A 268 -12.95 27.38 -1.38
C ALA A 268 -13.97 28.17 -0.54
N ASN A 269 -14.44 29.33 -1.03
CA ASN A 269 -15.48 30.13 -0.36
C ASN A 269 -16.92 29.59 -0.50
N GLN A 270 -17.14 28.51 -1.26
CA GLN A 270 -18.44 27.84 -1.38
C GLN A 270 -18.47 26.46 -0.70
N VAL A 271 -17.29 25.95 -0.31
CA VAL A 271 -17.08 24.61 0.27
C VAL A 271 -16.63 24.67 1.73
N VAL A 272 -16.05 25.79 2.19
CA VAL A 272 -15.70 26.07 3.59
C VAL A 272 -16.76 26.94 4.25
#